data_AF-A0A2N2N143-F1
#
_entry.id   AF-A0A2N2N143-F1
#
_cell.length_a   1.000
_cell.length_b   1.000
_cell.length_c   1.000
_cell.angle_alpha   90.00
_cell.angle_beta   90.00
_cell.angle_gamma   90.00
#
_symmetry.space_group_name_H-M   'P 1'
#
loop_
_entity.id
_entity.type
_entity.pdbx_description
1 polymer ?
#
loop_
_entity_poly.entity_id
_entity_poly.type
_entity_poly.pdbx_seq_one_letter_code
_entity_poly.pdbx_strand_id
1 'polypeptide(L)'
;MAQYQPRVTAAHTSLLAAILISRSNCRNSWNGINRQRFMTNPAPEPLKQNAIQTAARWVAEKPVYIDTETTGLDKTDEIVEISIVDFNGSVLYSSLVKPSKSIPAEASRIHGITNEMVASSQNWLVQWPTIRNILYGRTIAAYNAPFDLRMMQQSHAAYKFPWRENFKVVDVLALYSDYRGVWNPVRGSMKYFKLEEAGASFQIALPNAHRSTADSILTRAVLHSMAGQPF
;
A
#
# COMPACT_ATOMS: atom_id res chain seq x y z
N MET A 1 -0.82 -42.80 -43.34
CA MET A 1 -1.79 -41.68 -43.39
C MET A 1 -1.28 -40.60 -42.46
N ALA A 2 -0.57 -39.64 -43.04
CA ALA A 2 -0.11 -38.43 -42.35
C ALA A 2 -1.30 -37.52 -42.06
N GLN A 3 -1.24 -36.73 -40.99
CA GLN A 3 -1.40 -35.27 -41.12
C GLN A 3 -0.87 -34.54 -39.88
N TYR A 4 -0.15 -33.47 -40.20
CA TYR A 4 0.71 -32.63 -39.38
C TYR A 4 0.20 -31.19 -39.52
N GLN A 5 -0.12 -30.55 -38.38
CA GLN A 5 -0.03 -29.11 -38.03
C GLN A 5 -0.83 -28.06 -38.86
N PRO A 6 -0.78 -26.72 -38.59
CA PRO A 6 -0.30 -25.91 -37.41
C PRO A 6 -1.18 -24.67 -36.99
N ARG A 7 -0.73 -23.95 -35.92
CA ARG A 7 -0.83 -22.48 -35.60
C ARG A 7 -2.24 -21.90 -35.30
N VAL A 8 -2.49 -20.81 -34.55
CA VAL A 8 -1.84 -19.47 -34.41
C VAL A 8 -2.28 -18.79 -33.07
N THR A 9 -1.31 -18.13 -32.43
CA THR A 9 -1.23 -17.00 -31.45
C THR A 9 -2.43 -16.29 -30.78
N ALA A 10 -2.19 -15.92 -29.50
CA ALA A 10 -2.37 -14.61 -28.81
C ALA A 10 -3.81 -13.99 -28.74
N ALA A 11 -4.23 -13.13 -27.81
CA ALA A 11 -3.66 -12.32 -26.75
C ALA A 11 -4.82 -11.75 -25.88
N HIS A 12 -4.52 -11.21 -24.69
CA HIS A 12 -5.32 -10.24 -23.90
C HIS A 12 -6.65 -10.77 -23.31
N THR A 13 -7.07 -10.47 -22.07
CA THR A 13 -6.97 -9.23 -21.29
C THR A 13 -7.37 -9.50 -19.83
N SER A 14 -6.69 -8.86 -18.89
CA SER A 14 -7.22 -8.24 -17.65
C SER A 14 -8.06 -9.08 -16.67
N LEU A 15 -7.47 -9.44 -15.52
CA LEU A 15 -8.20 -9.76 -14.29
C LEU A 15 -7.81 -8.75 -13.18
N LEU A 16 -8.39 -7.56 -13.30
CA LEU A 16 -8.77 -6.74 -12.15
C LEU A 16 -10.03 -7.37 -11.55
N ALA A 17 -9.92 -7.98 -10.37
CA ALA A 17 -11.10 -8.44 -9.63
C ALA A 17 -11.63 -7.29 -8.76
N ALA A 18 -12.62 -6.59 -9.30
CA ALA A 18 -13.69 -5.95 -8.52
C ALA A 18 -14.95 -6.81 -8.72
N ILE A 19 -15.62 -7.25 -7.65
CA ILE A 19 -16.95 -7.91 -7.62
C ILE A 19 -17.21 -8.30 -6.13
N LEU A 20 -18.39 -8.22 -5.50
CA LEU A 20 -19.73 -7.75 -5.85
C LEU A 20 -20.54 -7.39 -4.58
N ILE A 21 -21.59 -6.65 -4.86
CA ILE A 21 -22.72 -6.13 -4.07
C ILE A 21 -23.59 -7.25 -3.47
N SER A 22 -24.14 -7.02 -2.27
CA SER A 22 -25.45 -7.56 -1.86
C SER A 22 -26.48 -6.43 -1.89
N ARG A 23 -27.59 -6.65 -2.60
CA ARG A 23 -28.71 -5.72 -2.78
C ARG A 23 -29.79 -5.98 -1.74
N SER A 24 -30.35 -4.92 -1.17
CA SER A 24 -31.73 -4.90 -0.70
C SER A 24 -32.40 -3.58 -1.07
N ASN A 25 -33.61 -3.69 -1.60
CA ASN A 25 -34.44 -2.66 -2.21
C ASN A 25 -34.72 -1.46 -1.31
N CYS A 26 -34.62 -0.25 -1.88
CA CYS A 26 -35.56 0.83 -1.58
C CYS A 26 -35.77 1.65 -2.85
N ARG A 27 -36.96 1.49 -3.46
CA ARG A 27 -37.50 2.48 -4.40
C ARG A 27 -37.95 3.66 -3.56
N ASN A 28 -37.56 4.88 -3.93
CA ASN A 28 -38.42 6.05 -3.82
C ASN A 28 -37.91 7.15 -4.76
N SER A 29 -38.88 7.71 -5.46
CA SER A 29 -38.80 8.75 -6.47
C SER A 29 -38.12 10.02 -5.99
N TRP A 30 -37.16 10.53 -6.77
CA TRP A 30 -36.72 11.93 -6.69
C TRP A 30 -36.69 12.53 -8.09
N ASN A 31 -37.55 13.54 -8.25
CA ASN A 31 -37.71 14.36 -9.45
C ASN A 31 -36.48 15.24 -9.67
N GLY A 32 -36.06 15.31 -10.94
CA GLY A 32 -35.40 16.44 -11.59
C GLY A 32 -34.28 17.17 -10.84
N ILE A 33 -33.06 16.63 -10.88
CA ILE A 33 -31.83 17.45 -10.76
C ILE A 33 -30.82 16.97 -11.82
N ASN A 34 -30.25 17.95 -12.52
CA ASN A 34 -29.26 17.87 -13.60
C ASN A 34 -28.26 16.72 -13.47
N ARG A 35 -28.28 15.81 -14.44
CA ARG A 35 -27.42 14.62 -14.53
C ARG A 35 -26.00 14.88 -15.09
N GLN A 36 -25.53 16.13 -15.09
CA GLN A 36 -24.30 16.54 -15.78
C GLN A 36 -23.18 17.10 -14.88
N ARG A 37 -23.23 16.92 -13.56
CA ARG A 37 -22.19 17.48 -12.65
C ARG A 37 -21.52 16.49 -11.71
N PHE A 38 -21.30 15.25 -12.17
CA PHE A 38 -20.36 14.32 -11.54
C PHE A 38 -18.99 14.32 -12.26
N MET A 39 -18.59 15.49 -12.76
CA MET A 39 -17.21 15.73 -13.14
C MET A 39 -16.39 15.90 -11.86
N THR A 40 -15.24 15.25 -11.82
CA THR A 40 -14.22 15.25 -10.76
C THR A 40 -13.87 16.68 -10.33
N ASN A 41 -14.62 17.26 -9.40
CA ASN A 41 -14.20 18.52 -8.79
C ASN A 41 -12.93 18.24 -7.97
N PRO A 42 -11.85 19.01 -8.17
CA PRO A 42 -10.71 18.97 -7.27
C PRO A 42 -11.16 19.31 -5.84
N ALA A 43 -10.35 18.95 -4.84
CA ALA A 43 -10.64 19.30 -3.45
C ALA A 43 -11.00 20.78 -3.35
N PRO A 44 -11.89 21.17 -2.43
CA PRO A 44 -11.86 22.53 -1.93
C PRO A 44 -10.42 22.88 -1.58
N GLU A 45 -9.89 23.98 -2.12
CA GLU A 45 -8.52 24.45 -1.89
C GLU A 45 -8.04 24.33 -0.42
N PRO A 46 -8.89 24.58 0.60
CA PRO A 46 -8.52 24.35 2.00
C PRO A 46 -8.03 22.92 2.33
N LEU A 47 -8.62 21.86 1.76
CA LEU A 47 -8.20 20.49 2.03
C LEU A 47 -6.80 20.21 1.49
N LYS A 48 -6.52 20.67 0.26
CA LYS A 48 -5.21 20.51 -0.36
C LYS A 48 -4.14 21.27 0.42
N GLN A 49 -4.43 22.52 0.81
CA GLN A 49 -3.49 23.32 1.60
C GLN A 49 -3.22 22.70 2.98
N ASN A 50 -4.24 22.16 3.64
CA ASN A 50 -4.08 21.43 4.90
C ASN A 50 -3.23 20.17 4.71
N ALA A 51 -3.41 19.43 3.61
CA ALA A 51 -2.61 18.27 3.29
C ALA A 51 -1.13 18.63 3.06
N ILE A 52 -0.84 19.72 2.34
CA ILE A 52 0.53 20.23 2.13
C ILE A 52 1.19 20.59 3.46
N GLN A 53 0.52 21.35 4.32
CA GLN A 53 1.04 21.73 5.63
C GLN A 53 1.26 20.52 6.55
N THR A 54 0.38 19.52 6.46
CA THR A 54 0.51 18.28 7.22
C THR A 54 1.67 17.43 6.71
N ALA A 55 1.84 17.33 5.38
CA ALA A 55 3.00 16.67 4.78
C ALA A 55 4.31 17.33 5.23
N ALA A 56 4.39 18.66 5.19
CA ALA A 56 5.57 19.41 5.64
C ALA A 56 5.91 19.16 7.11
N ARG A 57 4.90 19.10 7.99
CA ARG A 57 5.09 18.74 9.41
C ARG A 57 5.65 17.32 9.57
N TRP A 58 5.11 16.34 8.84
CA TRP A 58 5.61 14.97 8.92
C TRP A 58 7.02 14.83 8.38
N VAL A 59 7.34 15.44 7.24
CA VAL A 59 8.69 15.46 6.67
C VAL A 59 9.70 16.07 7.66
N ALA A 60 9.32 17.14 8.39
CA ALA A 60 10.17 17.77 9.39
C ALA A 60 10.52 16.84 10.58
N GLU A 61 9.70 15.83 10.87
CA GLU A 61 9.98 14.83 11.91
C GLU A 61 10.94 13.72 11.46
N LYS A 62 11.38 13.72 10.18
CA LYS A 62 12.30 12.73 9.61
C LYS A 62 11.83 11.27 9.81
N PRO A 63 10.66 10.90 9.29
CA PRO A 63 10.07 9.58 9.50
C PRO A 63 10.92 8.47 8.86
N VAL A 64 10.63 7.23 9.25
CA VAL A 64 10.97 6.06 8.43
C VAL A 64 9.81 5.71 7.52
N TYR A 65 10.11 5.05 6.42
CA TYR A 65 9.14 4.58 5.45
C TYR A 65 9.16 3.07 5.44
N ILE A 66 7.99 2.46 5.57
CA ILE A 66 7.84 1.01 5.53
C ILE A 66 6.88 0.60 4.43
N ASP A 67 7.08 -0.62 3.96
CA ASP A 67 6.16 -1.35 3.12
C ASP A 67 6.33 -2.85 3.39
N THR A 68 5.25 -3.61 3.18
CA THR A 68 5.21 -5.06 3.42
C THR A 68 4.60 -5.80 2.25
N GLU A 69 5.24 -6.91 1.87
CA GLU A 69 4.62 -7.93 1.04
C GLU A 69 4.08 -9.04 1.95
N THR A 70 2.96 -9.64 1.56
CA THR A 70 2.19 -10.51 2.47
C THR A 70 1.69 -11.77 1.78
N THR A 71 1.26 -12.75 2.56
CA THR A 71 0.58 -13.94 2.04
C THR A 71 -0.82 -13.65 1.48
N GLY A 72 -1.33 -12.43 1.65
CA GLY A 72 -2.71 -12.05 1.29
C GLY A 72 -3.19 -10.80 2.04
N LEU A 73 -4.50 -10.54 2.04
CA LEU A 73 -5.09 -9.33 2.62
C LEU A 73 -6.01 -9.60 3.83
N ASP A 74 -6.23 -10.86 4.18
CA ASP A 74 -7.20 -11.33 5.16
C ASP A 74 -6.70 -11.20 6.61
N LYS A 75 -7.53 -11.67 7.55
CA LYS A 75 -7.28 -11.52 9.00
C LYS A 75 -6.17 -12.41 9.55
N THR A 76 -5.75 -13.41 8.78
CA THR A 76 -4.76 -14.42 9.17
C THR A 76 -3.51 -14.36 8.31
N ASP A 77 -3.37 -13.34 7.46
CA ASP A 77 -2.21 -13.18 6.60
C ASP A 77 -0.99 -12.68 7.35
N GLU A 78 0.17 -13.03 6.82
CA GLU A 78 1.47 -12.81 7.43
C GLU A 78 2.38 -12.08 6.46
N ILE A 79 3.33 -11.34 7.00
CA ILE A 79 4.39 -10.67 6.26
C ILE A 79 5.34 -11.73 5.67
N VAL A 80 5.69 -11.56 4.39
CA VAL A 80 6.69 -12.35 3.65
C VAL A 80 7.88 -11.52 3.18
N GLU A 81 7.75 -10.19 3.18
CA GLU A 81 8.86 -9.25 3.03
C GLU A 81 8.54 -7.97 3.78
N ILE A 82 9.55 -7.35 4.38
CA ILE A 82 9.44 -6.02 4.97
C ILE A 82 10.66 -5.20 4.61
N SER A 83 10.42 -3.94 4.28
CA SER A 83 11.48 -2.95 4.07
C SER A 83 11.25 -1.71 4.93
N ILE A 84 12.37 -1.11 5.36
CA ILE A 84 12.41 0.11 6.15
C ILE A 84 13.46 1.02 5.54
N VAL A 85 13.02 2.20 5.10
CA VAL A 85 13.84 3.23 4.46
C VAL A 85 13.87 4.46 5.36
N ASP A 86 15.02 5.10 5.48
CA ASP A 86 15.15 6.32 6.26
C ASP A 86 14.65 7.57 5.52
N PHE A 87 14.71 8.71 6.22
CA PHE A 87 14.36 10.01 5.67
C PHE A 87 15.15 10.40 4.40
N ASN A 88 16.38 9.94 4.26
CA ASN A 88 17.26 10.26 3.14
C ASN A 88 17.12 9.28 1.98
N GLY A 89 16.30 8.24 2.11
CA GLY A 89 16.14 7.19 1.09
C GLY A 89 17.11 6.02 1.25
N SER A 90 17.88 5.95 2.33
CA SER A 90 18.76 4.82 2.64
C SER A 90 17.97 3.66 3.21
N VAL A 91 18.22 2.45 2.71
CA VAL A 91 17.61 1.22 3.23
C VAL A 91 18.23 0.88 4.59
N LEU A 92 17.43 0.95 5.66
CA LEU A 92 17.84 0.57 7.02
C LEU A 92 17.64 -0.93 7.27
N TYR A 93 16.62 -1.51 6.64
CA TYR A 93 16.30 -2.91 6.75
C TYR A 93 15.54 -3.36 5.50
N SER A 94 15.86 -4.54 4.97
CA SER A 94 15.06 -5.18 3.92
C SER A 94 15.32 -6.67 4.02
N SER A 95 14.26 -7.47 4.17
CA SER A 95 14.40 -8.90 4.39
C SER A 95 13.14 -9.66 3.99
N LEU A 96 13.35 -10.85 3.44
CA LEU A 96 12.30 -11.85 3.33
C LEU A 96 11.97 -12.44 4.71
N VAL A 97 10.71 -12.76 4.93
CA VAL A 97 10.20 -13.34 6.17
C VAL A 97 9.60 -14.69 5.85
N LYS A 98 9.95 -15.71 6.64
CA LYS A 98 9.30 -17.02 6.54
C LYS A 98 7.97 -17.00 7.29
N PRO A 99 6.81 -17.03 6.60
CA PRO A 99 5.50 -17.12 7.25
C PRO A 99 5.28 -18.52 7.87
N SER A 100 4.29 -18.64 8.74
CA SER A 100 3.87 -19.93 9.32
C SER A 100 3.07 -20.80 8.35
N LYS A 101 2.53 -20.20 7.28
CA LYS A 101 1.73 -20.85 6.23
C LYS A 101 2.32 -20.65 4.84
N SER A 102 1.94 -21.49 3.88
CA SER A 102 2.38 -21.33 2.49
C SER A 102 1.87 -20.04 1.87
N ILE A 103 2.72 -19.36 1.09
CA ILE A 103 2.36 -18.23 0.25
C ILE A 103 1.42 -18.72 -0.86
N PRO A 104 0.18 -18.20 -0.97
CA PRO A 104 -0.72 -18.52 -2.07
C PRO A 104 -0.16 -18.08 -3.42
N ALA A 105 -0.44 -18.86 -4.47
CA ALA A 105 0.05 -18.57 -5.83
C ALA A 105 -0.43 -17.21 -6.36
N GLU A 106 -1.57 -16.70 -5.88
CA GLU A 106 -2.06 -15.37 -6.25
C GLU A 106 -1.24 -14.24 -5.65
N ALA A 107 -0.84 -14.34 -4.38
CA ALA A 107 0.07 -13.39 -3.74
C ALA A 107 1.44 -13.43 -4.44
N SER A 108 2.00 -14.62 -4.65
CA SER A 108 3.26 -14.81 -5.38
C SER A 108 3.23 -14.23 -6.81
N ARG A 109 2.09 -14.23 -7.51
CA ARG A 109 1.98 -13.60 -8.83
C ARG A 109 2.07 -12.07 -8.79
N ILE A 110 1.73 -11.45 -7.66
CA ILE A 110 1.74 -9.99 -7.50
C ILE A 110 3.16 -9.51 -7.16
N HIS A 111 3.73 -10.03 -6.08
CA HIS A 111 5.02 -9.55 -5.54
C HIS A 111 6.22 -10.41 -5.96
N GLY A 112 6.00 -11.54 -6.65
CA GLY A 112 7.06 -12.40 -7.18
C GLY A 112 7.83 -13.24 -6.16
N ILE A 113 7.40 -13.28 -4.90
CA ILE A 113 8.06 -14.05 -3.82
C ILE A 113 7.43 -15.43 -3.74
N THR A 114 8.26 -16.47 -3.84
CA THR A 114 7.81 -17.87 -3.80
C THR A 114 8.08 -18.52 -2.44
N ASN A 115 7.43 -19.67 -2.19
CA ASN A 115 7.66 -20.46 -0.97
C ASN A 115 9.12 -20.91 -0.85
N GLU A 116 9.79 -21.17 -1.96
CA GLU A 116 11.20 -21.57 -2.01
C GLU A 116 12.12 -20.42 -1.59
N MET A 117 11.82 -19.19 -2.01
CA MET A 117 12.59 -18.01 -1.64
C MET A 117 12.59 -17.75 -0.13
N VAL A 118 11.46 -17.99 0.54
CA VAL A 118 11.31 -17.77 2.00
C VAL A 118 11.65 -18.99 2.85
N ALA A 119 11.89 -20.15 2.24
CA ALA A 119 12.05 -21.42 2.97
C ALA A 119 13.21 -21.41 3.99
N SER A 120 14.29 -20.71 3.65
CA SER A 120 15.50 -20.55 4.47
C SER A 120 15.57 -19.23 5.25
N SER A 121 14.61 -18.33 5.03
CA SER A 121 14.55 -17.04 5.71
C SER A 121 14.19 -17.20 7.19
N GLN A 122 14.62 -16.23 8.00
CA GLN A 122 14.19 -16.15 9.39
C GLN A 122 12.68 -15.85 9.46
N ASN A 123 12.02 -16.38 10.49
CA ASN A 123 10.61 -16.06 10.73
C ASN A 123 10.44 -14.66 11.35
N TRP A 124 9.19 -14.21 11.41
CA TRP A 124 8.84 -12.88 11.92
C TRP A 124 9.38 -12.59 13.33
N LEU A 125 9.20 -13.52 14.28
CA LEU A 125 9.61 -13.29 15.68
C LEU A 125 11.14 -13.20 15.87
N VAL A 126 11.92 -13.85 15.01
CA VAL A 126 13.38 -13.74 15.05
C VAL A 126 13.84 -12.37 14.54
N GLN A 127 13.18 -11.84 13.51
CA GLN A 127 13.51 -10.54 12.91
C GLN A 127 12.96 -9.35 13.71
N TRP A 128 11.86 -9.56 14.43
CA TRP A 128 11.11 -8.52 15.12
C TRP A 128 11.95 -7.65 16.06
N PRO A 129 12.85 -8.16 16.92
CA PRO A 129 13.65 -7.31 17.80
C PRO A 129 14.47 -6.25 17.05
N THR A 130 15.05 -6.62 15.91
CA THR A 130 15.81 -5.70 15.04
C THR A 130 14.88 -4.66 14.42
N ILE A 131 13.77 -5.11 13.82
CA ILE A 131 12.75 -4.23 13.22
C ILE A 131 12.22 -3.24 14.25
N ARG A 132 11.79 -3.73 15.42
CA ARG A 132 11.27 -2.93 16.53
C ARG A 132 12.27 -1.87 16.96
N ASN A 133 13.56 -2.21 17.07
CA ASN A 133 14.60 -1.26 17.47
C ASN A 133 14.75 -0.12 16.46
N ILE A 134 14.58 -0.39 15.16
CA ILE A 134 14.61 0.64 14.10
C ILE A 134 13.38 1.54 14.17
N LEU A 135 12.20 0.97 14.46
CA LEU A 135 10.91 1.69 14.47
C LEU A 135 10.64 2.46 15.77
N TYR A 136 11.15 1.99 16.90
CA TYR A 136 10.80 2.49 18.23
C TYR A 136 11.16 3.98 18.39
N GLY A 137 10.21 4.76 18.89
CA GLY A 137 10.37 6.21 19.10
C GLY A 137 10.38 7.06 17.82
N ARG A 138 10.21 6.46 16.64
CA ARG A 138 10.17 7.18 15.35
C ARG A 138 8.74 7.32 14.83
N THR A 139 8.53 8.34 14.01
CA THR A 139 7.35 8.44 13.15
C THR A 139 7.51 7.47 12.00
N ILE A 140 6.52 6.61 11.80
CA ILE A 140 6.49 5.59 10.74
C ILE A 140 5.52 6.07 9.66
N ALA A 141 5.97 6.19 8.43
CA ALA A 141 5.13 6.46 7.28
C ALA A 141 4.99 5.19 6.44
N ALA A 142 3.79 4.90 5.97
CA ALA A 142 3.54 3.87 4.98
C ALA A 142 2.44 4.37 4.05
N TYR A 143 2.37 3.82 2.84
CA TYR A 143 1.35 4.29 1.91
C TYR A 143 -0.05 4.00 2.45
N ASN A 144 -0.32 2.76 2.86
CA ASN A 144 -1.55 2.38 3.53
C ASN A 144 -1.26 1.92 4.96
N ALA A 145 -0.83 2.84 5.81
CA ALA A 145 -0.40 2.57 7.18
C ALA A 145 -1.29 1.61 8.01
N PRO A 146 -2.63 1.70 7.97
CA PRO A 146 -3.49 0.74 8.67
C PRO A 146 -3.30 -0.71 8.20
N PHE A 147 -2.93 -0.93 6.93
CA PHE A 147 -2.62 -2.24 6.38
C PHE A 147 -1.32 -2.77 6.95
N ASP A 148 -0.20 -2.06 6.77
CA ASP A 148 1.13 -2.52 7.24
C ASP A 148 1.17 -2.73 8.75
N LEU A 149 0.56 -1.83 9.52
CA LEU A 149 0.46 -1.98 10.98
C LEU A 149 -0.34 -3.24 11.35
N ARG A 150 -1.45 -3.51 10.66
CA ARG A 150 -2.23 -4.72 10.86
C ARG A 150 -1.43 -5.96 10.49
N MET A 151 -0.66 -5.95 9.42
CA MET A 151 0.19 -7.07 9.00
C MET A 151 1.27 -7.39 10.03
N MET A 152 1.88 -6.36 10.64
CA MET A 152 2.82 -6.57 11.76
C MET A 152 2.13 -7.20 12.97
N GLN A 153 0.90 -6.78 13.30
CA GLN A 153 0.11 -7.35 14.39
C GLN A 153 -0.32 -8.80 14.13
N GLN A 154 -0.77 -9.11 12.92
CA GLN A 154 -1.17 -10.45 12.52
C GLN A 154 0.02 -11.42 12.50
N SER A 155 1.17 -10.95 12.01
CA SER A 155 2.42 -11.74 12.04
C SER A 155 2.88 -12.02 13.47
N HIS A 156 2.64 -11.12 14.44
CA HIS A 156 2.82 -11.44 15.86
C HIS A 156 1.82 -12.49 16.36
N ALA A 157 0.55 -12.31 16.01
CA ALA A 157 -0.54 -13.17 16.46
C ALA A 157 -0.40 -14.62 15.93
N ALA A 158 0.18 -14.81 14.74
CA ALA A 158 0.51 -16.12 14.18
C ALA A 158 1.38 -16.97 15.11
N TYR A 159 2.26 -16.32 15.88
CA TYR A 159 3.11 -16.97 16.89
C TYR A 159 2.59 -16.82 18.32
N LYS A 160 1.33 -16.37 18.50
CA LYS A 160 0.70 -16.10 19.80
C LYS A 160 1.52 -15.11 20.66
N PHE A 161 2.28 -14.23 20.02
CA PHE A 161 3.07 -13.22 20.70
C PHE A 161 2.23 -11.95 20.89
N PRO A 162 2.17 -11.37 22.10
CA PRO A 162 1.34 -10.20 22.34
C PRO A 162 1.91 -8.96 21.64
N TRP A 163 1.05 -8.23 20.93
CA TRP A 163 1.39 -6.89 20.44
C TRP A 163 1.32 -5.87 21.57
N ARG A 164 2.41 -5.13 21.79
CA ARG A 164 2.51 -4.11 22.87
C ARG A 164 2.98 -2.75 22.37
N GLU A 165 3.00 -2.55 21.06
CA GLU A 165 3.51 -1.31 20.48
C GLU A 165 2.39 -0.29 20.28
N ASN A 166 2.74 0.96 20.56
CA ASN A 166 1.93 2.13 20.25
C ASN A 166 2.76 3.05 19.35
N PHE A 167 2.85 2.70 18.08
CA PHE A 167 3.65 3.47 17.12
C PHE A 167 2.90 4.73 16.66
N LYS A 168 3.67 5.79 16.44
CA LYS A 168 3.18 6.98 15.74
C LYS A 168 3.26 6.72 14.25
N VAL A 169 2.10 6.62 13.58
CA VAL A 169 2.03 6.24 12.17
C VAL A 169 1.37 7.33 11.33
N VAL A 170 1.91 7.54 10.13
CA VAL A 170 1.41 8.46 9.10
C VAL A 170 0.88 7.63 7.92
N ASP A 171 -0.40 7.83 7.63
CA ASP A 171 -1.06 7.26 6.45
C ASP A 171 -0.89 8.22 5.25
N VAL A 172 0.04 7.87 4.36
CA VAL A 172 0.35 8.72 3.19
C VAL A 172 -0.75 8.65 2.14
N LEU A 173 -1.49 7.54 2.02
CA LEU A 173 -2.64 7.41 1.12
C LEU A 173 -3.77 8.34 1.53
N ALA A 174 -4.13 8.37 2.81
CA ALA A 174 -5.15 9.26 3.31
C ALA A 174 -4.77 10.73 3.04
N LEU A 175 -3.53 11.10 3.37
CA LEU A 175 -3.01 12.45 3.15
C LEU A 175 -2.98 12.82 1.65
N TYR A 176 -2.57 11.88 0.80
CA TYR A 176 -2.56 12.08 -0.65
C TYR A 176 -3.97 12.17 -1.24
N SER A 177 -4.93 11.44 -0.68
CA SER A 177 -6.33 11.52 -1.09
C SER A 177 -6.91 12.90 -0.79
N ASP A 178 -6.57 13.52 0.34
CA ASP A 178 -6.94 14.90 0.67
C ASP A 178 -6.21 15.91 -0.24
N TYR A 179 -4.93 15.68 -0.52
CA TYR A 179 -4.15 16.48 -1.47
C TYR A 179 -4.77 16.50 -2.88
N ARG A 180 -5.25 15.35 -3.36
CA ARG A 180 -5.92 15.22 -4.67
C ARG A 180 -7.35 15.71 -4.64
N GLY A 181 -8.07 15.42 -3.56
CA GLY A 181 -9.39 16.00 -3.31
C GLY A 181 -10.53 15.48 -4.15
N VAL A 182 -10.39 14.32 -4.76
CA VAL A 182 -11.44 13.74 -5.60
C VAL A 182 -12.41 13.00 -4.70
N TRP A 183 -13.64 13.48 -4.58
CA TRP A 183 -14.68 12.82 -3.79
C TRP A 183 -15.16 11.50 -4.44
N ASN A 184 -15.32 10.45 -3.64
CA ASN A 184 -15.98 9.21 -4.04
C ASN A 184 -17.38 9.12 -3.39
N PRO A 185 -18.46 9.37 -4.13
CA PRO A 185 -19.82 9.39 -3.57
C PRO A 185 -20.32 8.01 -3.12
N VAL A 186 -19.78 6.92 -3.70
CA VAL A 186 -20.15 5.55 -3.31
C VAL A 186 -19.54 5.19 -1.95
N ARG A 187 -18.31 5.66 -1.69
CA ARG A 187 -17.60 5.39 -0.43
C ARG A 187 -17.89 6.43 0.66
N GLY A 188 -18.50 7.57 0.31
CA GLY A 188 -18.70 8.69 1.24
C GLY A 188 -17.39 9.25 1.81
N SER A 189 -16.31 9.18 1.04
CA SER A 189 -14.95 9.61 1.44
C SER A 189 -14.16 10.08 0.22
N MET A 190 -12.97 10.67 0.44
CA MET A 190 -12.03 10.94 -0.65
C MET A 190 -11.64 9.64 -1.35
N LYS A 191 -11.50 9.71 -2.68
CA LYS A 191 -11.06 8.60 -3.52
C LYS A 191 -9.65 8.21 -3.10
N TYR A 192 -9.45 6.93 -2.88
CA TYR A 192 -8.12 6.35 -2.72
C TYR A 192 -7.46 6.12 -4.07
N PHE A 193 -6.19 6.44 -4.13
CA PHE A 193 -5.34 6.31 -5.30
C PHE A 193 -4.34 5.19 -5.06
N LYS A 194 -3.87 4.54 -6.13
CA LYS A 194 -2.77 3.58 -6.00
C LYS A 194 -1.45 4.33 -5.83
N LEU A 195 -0.47 3.70 -5.19
CA LEU A 195 0.84 4.31 -4.94
C LEU A 195 1.51 4.74 -6.25
N GLU A 196 1.42 3.92 -7.29
CA GLU A 196 1.97 4.21 -8.61
C GLU A 196 1.26 5.39 -9.28
N GLU A 197 -0.06 5.53 -9.08
CA GLU A 197 -0.82 6.70 -9.56
C GLU A 197 -0.39 7.97 -8.81
N ALA A 198 -0.12 7.86 -7.51
CA ALA A 198 0.41 8.97 -6.72
C ALA A 198 1.80 9.40 -7.18
N GLY A 199 2.71 8.43 -7.36
CA GLY A 199 4.04 8.66 -7.92
C GLY A 199 4.01 9.33 -9.28
N ALA A 200 3.21 8.78 -10.20
CA ALA A 200 3.05 9.31 -11.55
C ALA A 200 2.51 10.76 -11.56
N SER A 201 1.63 11.11 -10.62
CA SER A 201 1.09 12.48 -10.52
C SER A 201 2.15 13.55 -10.20
N PHE A 202 3.26 13.14 -9.59
CA PHE A 202 4.43 13.98 -9.30
C PHE A 202 5.58 13.76 -10.29
N GLN A 203 5.35 13.04 -11.39
CA GLN A 203 6.37 12.73 -12.40
C GLN A 203 7.58 11.96 -11.82
N ILE A 204 7.35 11.17 -10.76
CA ILE A 204 8.38 10.33 -10.13
C ILE A 204 8.61 9.11 -11.03
N ALA A 205 9.85 8.87 -11.44
CA ALA A 205 10.21 7.66 -12.16
C ALA A 205 10.08 6.44 -11.24
N LEU A 206 9.17 5.52 -11.57
CA LEU A 206 8.95 4.30 -10.80
C LEU A 206 10.11 3.32 -11.06
N PRO A 207 10.82 2.83 -10.03
CA PRO A 207 11.59 1.62 -10.16
C PRO A 207 10.62 0.46 -10.42
N ASN A 208 10.76 -0.24 -11.53
CA ASN A 208 9.89 -1.35 -11.88
C ASN A 208 10.29 -2.61 -11.11
N ALA A 209 9.83 -2.74 -9.86
CA ALA A 209 9.87 -3.99 -9.10
C ALA A 209 8.82 -3.90 -7.98
N HIS A 210 7.74 -4.68 -8.05
CA HIS A 210 6.80 -4.92 -6.94
C HIS A 210 7.55 -5.59 -5.78
N ARG A 211 8.30 -4.77 -5.04
CA ARG A 211 9.17 -5.14 -3.93
C ARG A 211 9.03 -4.05 -2.89
N SER A 212 8.94 -4.45 -1.64
CA SER A 212 8.67 -3.51 -0.54
C SER A 212 9.68 -2.36 -0.45
N THR A 213 10.95 -2.57 -0.82
CA THR A 213 11.95 -1.48 -0.85
C THR A 213 11.58 -0.38 -1.85
N ALA A 214 11.15 -0.75 -3.07
CA ALA A 214 10.80 0.21 -4.10
C ALA A 214 9.57 1.02 -3.68
N ASP A 215 8.58 0.36 -3.09
CA ASP A 215 7.35 0.99 -2.61
C ASP A 215 7.58 1.86 -1.37
N SER A 216 8.50 1.48 -0.49
CA SER A 216 8.96 2.34 0.61
C SER A 216 9.61 3.64 0.10
N ILE A 217 10.49 3.54 -0.91
CA ILE A 217 11.14 4.70 -1.54
C ILE A 217 10.11 5.58 -2.25
N LEU A 218 9.15 4.98 -2.94
CA LEU A 218 8.10 5.71 -3.64
C LEU A 218 7.14 6.40 -2.67
N THR A 219 6.76 5.75 -1.57
CA THR A 219 5.98 6.33 -0.48
C THR A 219 6.68 7.57 0.08
N ARG A 220 7.99 7.47 0.30
CA ARG A 220 8.83 8.61 0.71
C ARG A 220 8.75 9.74 -0.31
N ALA A 221 8.98 9.45 -1.59
CA ALA A 221 8.98 10.45 -2.65
C ALA A 221 7.61 11.16 -2.76
N VAL A 222 6.50 10.45 -2.62
CA VAL A 222 5.14 11.02 -2.60
C VAL A 222 4.95 11.97 -1.43
N LEU A 223 5.34 11.58 -0.21
CA LEU A 223 5.20 12.44 0.97
C LEU A 223 6.05 13.72 0.85
N HIS A 224 7.29 13.58 0.39
CA HIS A 224 8.19 14.72 0.14
C HIS A 224 7.63 15.64 -0.94
N SER A 225 7.10 15.09 -2.03
CA SER A 225 6.51 15.86 -3.13
C SER A 225 5.28 16.65 -2.68
N MET A 226 4.40 16.08 -1.85
CA MET A 226 3.29 16.82 -1.23
C MET A 226 3.77 17.99 -0.35
N ALA A 227 4.91 17.81 0.32
CA ALA A 227 5.54 18.85 1.14
C ALA A 227 6.34 19.89 0.33
N GLY A 228 6.47 19.73 -0.99
CA GLY A 228 7.30 20.58 -1.84
C GLY A 228 8.80 20.45 -1.56
N GLN A 229 9.24 19.28 -1.11
CA GLN A 229 10.64 19.00 -0.74
C GLN A 229 11.29 18.01 -1.73
N PRO A 230 12.61 18.08 -1.93
CA PRO A 230 13.33 17.09 -2.72
C PRO A 230 13.32 15.72 -2.04
N PHE A 231 13.49 14.67 -2.84
CA PHE A 231 13.51 13.27 -2.41
C PHE A 231 14.62 12.51 -3.12
#